data_AF-A0A929Y815-F1
#
_entry.id   AF-A0A929Y815-F1
#
_cell.length_a   1.000
_cell.length_b   1.000
_cell.length_c   1.000
_cell.angle_alpha   90.00
_cell.angle_beta   90.00
_cell.angle_gamma   90.00
#
_symmetry.space_group_name_H-M   'P 1'
#
loop_
_entity.id
_entity.type
_entity.pdbx_description
1 polymer ?
#
loop_
_entity_poly.entity_id
_entity_poly.type
_entity_poly.pdbx_seq_one_letter_code
_entity_poly.pdbx_strand_id
1 'polypeptide(L)'
;MKLTERLRQQLHYVWFNYANFNGLVLLLAIVIAISWVIGTMTTIQTNFRVQWELDEKKQQLQLTRLEVETLKYEQNYYKSDEYKELEARGKLGLASAGEKQLILPENSAKVQNLDKQDDSSYVKTIPRHAPATNKSNFQQWIDFLTGKTAASRLQK
;
A
#
# COMPACT_ATOMS: atom_id res chain seq x y z
N MET A 1 -29.56 -29.77 -40.10
CA MET A 1 -30.42 -29.48 -41.26
C MET A 1 -31.89 -29.16 -40.93
N LYS A 2 -32.49 -29.63 -39.82
CA LYS A 2 -33.92 -29.33 -39.53
C LYS A 2 -34.19 -27.89 -39.04
N LEU A 3 -33.19 -27.19 -38.50
CA LEU A 3 -33.36 -25.83 -37.96
C LEU A 3 -33.49 -24.79 -39.09
N THR A 4 -32.69 -24.93 -40.14
CA THR A 4 -32.65 -24.02 -41.30
C THR A 4 -33.93 -24.10 -42.13
N GLU A 5 -34.49 -25.31 -42.26
CA GLU A 5 -35.78 -25.53 -42.92
C GLU A 5 -36.94 -24.90 -42.14
N ARG A 6 -36.96 -25.07 -40.81
CA ARG A 6 -37.96 -24.42 -39.95
C ARG A 6 -37.87 -22.90 -40.00
N LEU A 7 -36.66 -22.34 -40.02
CA LEU A 7 -36.43 -20.90 -40.16
C LEU A 7 -36.93 -20.38 -41.51
N ARG A 8 -36.64 -21.09 -42.61
CA ARG A 8 -37.15 -20.73 -43.95
C ARG A 8 -38.68 -20.76 -44.02
N GLN A 9 -39.32 -21.76 -43.44
CA GLN A 9 -40.78 -21.86 -43.44
C GLN A 9 -41.43 -20.75 -42.60
N GLN A 10 -40.86 -20.43 -41.44
CA GLN A 10 -41.33 -19.32 -40.60
C GLN A 10 -41.12 -17.97 -41.30
N LEU A 11 -39.98 -17.76 -41.95
CA LEU A 11 -39.71 -16.56 -42.74
C LEU A 11 -40.67 -16.42 -43.92
N HIS A 12 -40.98 -17.50 -44.63
CA HIS A 12 -41.91 -17.48 -45.76
C HIS A 12 -43.35 -17.16 -45.31
N TYR A 13 -43.78 -17.70 -44.16
CA TYR A 13 -45.09 -17.40 -43.58
C TYR A 13 -45.20 -15.93 -43.15
N VAL A 14 -44.16 -15.40 -42.52
CA VAL A 14 -44.09 -13.98 -42.14
C VAL A 14 -44.04 -13.10 -43.39
N TRP A 15 -43.25 -13.46 -44.40
CA TRP A 15 -43.15 -12.69 -45.64
C TRP A 15 -44.49 -12.61 -46.37
N PHE A 16 -45.19 -13.74 -46.54
CA PHE A 16 -46.48 -13.75 -47.25
C PHE A 16 -47.60 -13.04 -46.47
N ASN A 17 -47.63 -13.15 -45.14
CA ASN A 17 -48.68 -12.56 -44.31
C ASN A 17 -48.49 -11.05 -44.05
N TYR A 18 -47.23 -10.59 -44.00
CA TYR A 18 -46.89 -9.18 -43.74
C TYR A 18 -46.47 -8.39 -44.99
N ALA A 19 -46.52 -8.98 -46.19
CA ALA A 19 -46.33 -8.28 -47.48
C ALA A 19 -47.51 -7.34 -47.87
N ASN A 20 -48.28 -6.86 -46.90
CA ASN A 20 -49.29 -5.82 -47.06
C ASN A 20 -48.79 -4.52 -46.42
N PHE A 21 -49.34 -3.35 -46.83
CA PHE A 21 -48.91 -2.02 -46.38
C PHE A 21 -48.75 -1.89 -44.85
N ASN A 22 -49.64 -2.52 -44.08
CA ASN A 22 -49.57 -2.54 -42.61
C ASN A 22 -48.33 -3.26 -42.06
N GLY A 23 -47.87 -4.33 -42.72
CA GLY A 23 -46.65 -5.04 -42.33
C GLY A 23 -45.37 -4.24 -42.62
N LEU A 24 -45.38 -3.42 -43.67
CA LEU A 24 -44.28 -2.48 -43.96
C LEU A 24 -44.15 -1.40 -42.88
N VAL A 25 -45.28 -0.84 -42.42
CA VAL A 25 -45.30 0.14 -41.31
C VAL A 25 -44.79 -0.49 -40.01
N LEU A 26 -45.20 -1.72 -39.70
CA LEU A 26 -44.72 -2.45 -38.52
C LEU A 26 -43.21 -2.69 -38.56
N LEU A 27 -42.67 -3.09 -39.73
CA LEU A 27 -41.24 -3.29 -39.94
C LEU A 27 -40.47 -1.98 -39.69
N LEU A 28 -40.96 -0.87 -40.25
CA LEU A 28 -40.34 0.45 -40.06
C LEU A 28 -40.34 0.87 -38.58
N ALA A 29 -41.43 0.63 -37.85
CA ALA A 29 -41.52 0.90 -36.41
C ALA A 29 -40.50 0.08 -35.61
N ILE A 30 -40.28 -1.20 -35.96
CA ILE A 30 -39.27 -2.06 -35.34
C ILE A 30 -37.86 -1.55 -35.61
N VAL A 31 -37.55 -1.14 -36.85
CA VAL A 31 -36.23 -0.59 -37.21
C VAL A 31 -35.95 0.70 -36.44
N ILE A 32 -36.94 1.57 -36.31
CA ILE A 32 -36.84 2.79 -35.50
C ILE A 32 -36.60 2.39 -34.03
N ALA A 33 -37.38 1.49 -33.45
CA ALA A 33 -37.20 1.04 -32.07
C ALA A 33 -35.79 0.47 -31.82
N ILE A 34 -35.26 -0.36 -32.73
CA ILE A 34 -33.90 -0.90 -32.65
C ILE A 34 -32.85 0.21 -32.77
N SER A 35 -33.08 1.19 -33.64
CA SER A 35 -32.17 2.34 -33.82
C SER A 35 -32.05 3.19 -32.54
N TRP A 36 -33.15 3.35 -31.78
CA TRP A 36 -33.14 4.01 -30.48
C TRP A 36 -32.37 3.19 -29.42
N VAL A 37 -32.47 1.86 -29.44
CA VAL A 37 -31.75 0.98 -28.50
C VAL A 37 -30.24 1.02 -28.76
N ILE A 38 -29.80 1.06 -30.02
CA ILE A 38 -28.37 1.07 -30.37
C ILE A 38 -27.73 2.44 -30.07
N GLY A 39 -28.45 3.54 -30.29
CA GLY A 39 -27.93 4.90 -30.07
C GLY A 39 -27.64 5.28 -28.61
N THR A 40 -28.23 4.58 -27.64
CA THR A 40 -28.02 4.85 -26.21
C THR A 40 -26.77 4.19 -25.63
N MET A 41 -26.19 3.21 -26.32
CA MET A 41 -25.06 2.41 -25.80
C MET A 41 -23.67 3.04 -26.08
N THR A 42 -23.57 4.00 -27.02
CA THR A 42 -22.28 4.52 -27.49
C THR A 42 -21.65 5.57 -26.57
N THR A 43 -22.41 6.16 -25.64
CA THR A 43 -21.91 7.23 -24.76
C THR A 43 -21.25 6.69 -23.49
N ILE A 44 -21.46 5.41 -23.16
CA ILE A 44 -20.94 4.78 -21.94
C ILE A 44 -19.51 4.24 -22.15
N GLN A 45 -19.11 3.88 -23.36
CA GLN A 45 -17.82 3.22 -23.62
C GLN A 45 -16.62 4.17 -23.74
N THR A 46 -16.84 5.41 -24.18
CA THR A 46 -15.75 6.40 -24.35
C THR A 46 -15.27 6.98 -23.03
N ASN A 47 -16.10 6.93 -21.99
CA ASN A 47 -15.77 7.46 -20.67
C ASN A 47 -14.77 6.56 -19.93
N PHE A 48 -14.82 5.24 -20.13
CA PHE A 48 -13.96 4.33 -19.39
C PHE A 48 -12.48 4.48 -19.77
N ARG A 49 -12.11 4.54 -21.05
CA ARG A 49 -10.69 4.69 -21.44
C ARG A 49 -10.08 5.98 -20.88
N VAL A 50 -10.84 7.08 -20.94
CA VAL A 50 -10.42 8.37 -20.39
C VAL A 50 -10.31 8.32 -18.86
N GLN A 51 -11.20 7.60 -18.17
CA GLN A 51 -11.11 7.42 -16.72
C GLN A 51 -9.92 6.55 -16.29
N TRP A 52 -9.61 5.47 -17.00
CA TRP A 52 -8.45 4.62 -16.71
C TRP A 52 -7.13 5.39 -16.85
N GLU A 53 -6.96 6.15 -17.94
CA GLU A 53 -5.78 6.99 -18.12
C GLU A 53 -5.68 8.09 -17.05
N LEU A 54 -6.81 8.70 -16.68
CA LEU A 54 -6.85 9.69 -15.59
C LEU A 54 -6.45 9.09 -14.25
N ASP A 55 -6.93 7.90 -13.92
CA ASP A 55 -6.65 7.27 -12.63
C ASP A 55 -5.20 6.78 -12.55
N GLU A 56 -4.63 6.24 -13.63
CA GLU A 56 -3.21 5.93 -13.71
C GLU A 56 -2.34 7.18 -13.50
N LYS A 57 -2.69 8.28 -14.17
CA LYS A 57 -1.94 9.55 -14.05
C LYS A 57 -2.06 10.15 -12.65
N LYS A 58 -3.22 10.06 -12.00
CA LYS A 58 -3.40 10.50 -10.60
C LYS A 58 -2.54 9.67 -9.65
N GLN A 59 -2.48 8.35 -9.83
CA GLN A 59 -1.63 7.50 -9.01
C GLN A 59 -0.15 7.84 -9.18
N GLN A 60 0.30 8.00 -10.43
CA GLN A 60 1.67 8.44 -10.73
C GLN A 60 1.99 9.79 -10.05
N LEU A 61 1.09 10.76 -10.14
CA LEU A 61 1.26 12.06 -9.50
C LEU A 61 1.33 11.97 -7.97
N GLN A 62 0.51 11.12 -7.34
CA GLN A 62 0.55 10.93 -5.89
C GLN A 62 1.88 10.32 -5.44
N LEU A 63 2.38 9.32 -6.15
CA LEU A 63 3.68 8.70 -5.86
C LEU A 63 4.83 9.69 -6.02
N THR A 64 4.88 10.42 -7.14
CA THR A 64 5.92 11.42 -7.37
C THR A 64 5.85 12.56 -6.35
N ARG A 65 4.65 13.00 -5.97
CA ARG A 65 4.49 14.04 -4.95
C ARG A 65 5.03 13.58 -3.61
N LEU A 66 4.72 12.35 -3.21
CA LEU A 66 5.22 11.78 -1.97
C LEU A 66 6.75 11.67 -1.96
N GLU A 67 7.34 11.21 -3.07
CA GLU A 67 8.80 11.16 -3.23
C GLU A 67 9.45 12.55 -3.10
N VAL A 68 8.87 13.57 -3.73
CA VAL A 68 9.35 14.95 -3.61
C VAL A 68 9.23 15.48 -2.19
N GLU A 69 8.14 15.18 -1.49
CA GLU A 69 7.94 15.57 -0.08
C GLU A 69 8.97 14.89 0.84
N THR A 70 9.22 13.60 0.64
CA THR A 70 10.26 12.84 1.36
C THR A 70 11.65 13.43 1.11
N LEU A 71 12.03 13.63 -0.16
CA LEU A 71 13.33 14.21 -0.51
C LEU A 71 13.51 15.62 0.07
N LYS A 72 12.44 16.42 0.09
CA LYS A 72 12.45 17.75 0.71
C LYS A 72 12.65 17.65 2.22
N TYR A 73 12.01 16.69 2.88
CA TYR A 73 12.19 16.44 4.31
C TYR A 73 13.63 16.02 4.63
N GLU A 74 14.18 15.07 3.88
CA GLU A 74 15.58 14.63 4.02
C GLU A 74 16.58 15.78 3.82
N GLN A 75 16.37 16.58 2.78
CA GLN A 75 17.19 17.76 2.54
C GLN A 75 17.11 18.75 3.72
N ASN A 76 15.92 18.99 4.26
CA ASN A 76 15.75 19.87 5.41
C ASN A 76 16.42 19.31 6.66
N TYR A 77 16.34 18.00 6.88
CA TYR A 77 17.04 17.31 7.97
C TYR A 77 18.56 17.52 7.85
N TYR A 78 19.14 17.31 6.67
CA TYR A 78 20.58 17.56 6.46
C TYR A 78 20.99 19.04 6.56
N LYS A 79 20.06 19.95 6.30
CA LYS A 79 20.26 21.40 6.48
C LYS A 79 20.08 21.85 7.92
N SER A 80 19.46 21.04 8.78
CA SER A 80 19.26 21.39 10.19
C SER A 80 20.59 21.55 10.91
N ASP A 81 20.62 22.44 11.90
CA ASP A 81 21.84 22.70 12.66
C ASP A 81 22.21 21.51 13.56
N GLU A 82 21.20 20.80 14.07
CA GLU A 82 21.37 19.53 14.81
C GLU A 82 22.14 18.48 14.01
N TYR A 83 21.76 18.27 12.73
CA TYR A 83 22.47 17.32 11.88
C TYR A 83 23.91 17.76 11.62
N LYS A 84 24.13 19.04 11.29
CA LYS A 84 25.47 19.59 11.09
C LYS A 84 26.33 19.47 12.34
N GLU A 85 25.73 19.68 13.50
CA GLU A 85 26.41 19.57 14.79
C GLU A 85 26.79 18.12 15.09
N LEU A 86 25.87 17.16 14.90
CA LEU A 86 26.16 15.74 15.07
C LEU A 86 27.29 15.28 14.12
N GLU A 87 27.23 15.70 12.85
CA GLU A 87 28.28 15.41 11.86
C GLU A 87 29.61 16.06 12.24
N ALA A 88 29.60 17.32 12.70
CA ALA A 88 30.80 18.01 13.16
C ALA A 88 31.42 17.32 14.39
N ARG A 89 30.60 16.90 15.36
CA ARG A 89 31.03 16.13 16.53
C ARG A 89 31.64 14.79 16.12
N GLY A 90 31.00 14.07 15.20
CA GLY A 90 31.50 12.78 14.71
C GLY A 90 32.81 12.88 13.93
N LYS A 91 32.96 13.92 13.09
CA LYS A 91 34.13 14.07 12.21
C LYS A 91 35.31 14.77 12.86
N LEU A 92 35.05 15.84 13.62
CA LEU A 92 36.09 16.63 14.25
C LEU A 92 36.41 16.12 15.66
N GLY A 93 35.53 15.31 16.25
CA GLY A 93 35.66 14.88 17.64
C GLY A 93 35.57 16.04 18.63
N LEU A 94 35.04 17.20 18.21
CA LEU A 94 34.96 18.41 19.02
C LEU A 94 33.56 18.54 19.63
N ALA A 95 33.50 18.95 20.89
CA ALA A 95 32.24 19.27 21.57
C ALA A 95 31.85 20.74 21.35
N SER A 96 30.56 21.05 21.47
CA SER A 96 30.09 22.43 21.35
C SER A 96 30.56 23.30 22.53
N ALA A 97 30.59 24.62 22.33
CA ALA A 97 31.06 25.54 23.36
C ALA A 97 30.27 25.38 24.67
N GLY A 98 30.96 24.97 25.75
CA GLY A 98 30.35 24.72 27.06
C GLY A 98 30.15 23.23 27.40
N GLU A 99 30.29 22.33 26.44
CA GLU A 99 30.25 20.88 26.66
C GLU A 99 31.65 20.34 26.97
N LYS A 100 31.74 19.37 27.89
CA LYS A 100 33.00 18.70 28.25
C LYS A 100 33.07 17.32 27.61
N GLN A 101 34.07 17.10 26.77
CA GLN A 101 34.36 15.78 26.21
C GLN A 101 35.18 14.95 27.20
N LEU A 102 34.68 13.77 27.56
CA LEU A 102 35.43 12.79 28.36
C LEU A 102 36.12 11.82 27.41
N ILE A 103 37.46 11.90 27.34
CA ILE A 103 38.27 10.91 26.61
C ILE A 103 38.54 9.76 27.57
N LEU A 104 37.97 8.59 27.29
CA LEU A 104 38.21 7.39 28.08
C LEU A 104 39.45 6.66 27.53
N PRO A 105 40.32 6.12 28.40
CA PRO A 105 41.40 5.23 27.97
C PRO A 105 40.82 3.96 27.36
N GLU A 106 41.62 3.25 26.57
CA GLU A 106 41.19 1.99 25.99
C GLU A 106 40.67 1.05 27.08
N ASN A 107 39.51 0.47 26.80
CA ASN A 107 38.82 -0.38 27.75
C ASN A 107 39.68 -1.62 28.03
N SER A 108 39.73 -2.07 29.29
CA SER A 108 40.56 -3.22 29.66
C SER A 108 40.18 -4.47 28.84
N ALA A 109 41.15 -5.36 28.58
CA ALA A 109 40.93 -6.59 27.81
C ALA A 109 39.76 -7.44 28.36
N LYS A 110 39.52 -7.39 29.68
CA LYS A 110 38.39 -8.09 30.31
C LYS A 110 37.03 -7.55 29.83
N VAL A 111 36.90 -6.25 29.58
CA VAL A 111 35.63 -5.64 29.12
C VAL A 111 35.49 -5.75 27.61
N GLN A 112 36.57 -5.62 26.84
CA GLN A 112 36.53 -5.87 25.39
C GLN A 112 36.13 -7.32 25.06
N ASN A 113 36.56 -8.29 25.87
CA ASN A 113 36.13 -9.68 25.74
C ASN A 113 34.65 -9.88 26.15
N LEU A 114 34.12 -9.07 27.07
CA LEU A 114 32.68 -9.07 27.38
C LEU A 114 31.86 -8.52 26.20
N ASP A 115 32.30 -7.45 25.54
CA ASP A 115 31.61 -6.88 24.37
C ASP A 115 31.63 -7.83 23.17
N LYS A 116 32.77 -8.50 22.91
CA LYS A 116 32.88 -9.52 21.85
C LYS A 116 32.06 -10.79 22.14
N GLN A 117 31.88 -11.13 23.42
CA GLN A 117 31.01 -12.23 23.83
C GLN A 117 29.53 -11.81 23.77
N ASP A 118 29.24 -10.52 23.94
CA ASP A 118 27.92 -9.91 23.78
C ASP A 118 27.54 -9.63 22.30
N ASP A 119 28.41 -9.77 21.29
CA ASP A 119 27.94 -9.82 19.88
C ASP A 119 27.08 -11.08 19.58
N SER A 120 27.07 -12.05 20.50
CA SER A 120 26.09 -13.15 20.52
C SER A 120 25.01 -12.99 21.61
N SER A 121 25.06 -11.93 22.43
CA SER A 121 24.17 -11.74 23.59
C SER A 121 23.88 -10.29 24.03
N TYR A 122 23.99 -9.30 23.15
CA TYR A 122 23.59 -7.90 23.38
C TYR A 122 22.07 -7.76 23.27
N VAL A 123 21.38 -8.41 24.22
CA VAL A 123 20.20 -7.84 24.87
C VAL A 123 20.49 -7.98 26.37
N LYS A 124 21.19 -6.98 26.91
CA LYS A 124 21.55 -6.85 28.32
C LYS A 124 21.11 -5.45 28.71
N THR A 125 20.05 -5.22 29.49
CA THR A 125 19.53 -5.99 30.63
C THR A 125 18.00 -5.90 30.71
N ILE A 126 17.31 -7.01 30.45
CA ILE A 126 16.02 -7.31 31.08
C ILE A 126 16.22 -8.67 31.75
N PRO A 127 15.86 -8.87 33.04
CA PRO A 127 16.07 -10.13 33.72
C PRO A 127 15.40 -11.27 32.94
N ARG A 128 16.23 -12.18 32.41
CA ARG A 128 15.83 -13.41 31.74
C ARG A 128 15.11 -14.29 32.75
N HIS A 129 13.78 -14.36 32.65
CA HIS A 129 12.98 -15.36 33.35
C HIS A 129 12.04 -16.09 32.38
N ALA A 130 12.18 -17.42 32.42
CA ALA A 130 11.35 -18.50 31.88
C ALA A 130 11.41 -18.78 30.35
N PRO A 131 11.33 -20.07 29.95
CA PRO A 131 11.52 -20.52 28.57
C PRO A 131 10.49 -19.91 27.62
N ALA A 132 10.92 -19.65 26.39
CA ALA A 132 10.13 -19.03 25.33
C ALA A 132 8.86 -19.82 25.03
N THR A 133 7.76 -19.48 25.71
CA THR A 133 6.42 -19.72 25.18
C THR A 133 6.26 -18.79 23.99
N ASN A 134 5.89 -19.36 22.84
CA ASN A 134 5.83 -18.69 21.53
C ASN A 134 4.69 -17.64 21.52
N LYS A 135 4.92 -16.48 22.13
CA LYS A 135 3.95 -15.39 22.23
C LYS A 135 4.22 -14.35 21.13
N SER A 136 3.19 -14.07 20.32
CA SER A 136 3.20 -12.97 19.34
C SER A 136 3.55 -11.62 19.99
N ASN A 137 4.23 -10.73 19.24
CA ASN A 137 4.59 -9.38 19.67
C ASN A 137 3.40 -8.59 20.22
N PHE A 138 2.21 -8.73 19.62
CA PHE A 138 1.00 -8.05 20.11
C PHE A 138 0.61 -8.52 21.51
N GLN A 139 0.69 -9.83 21.76
CA GLN A 139 0.38 -10.39 23.08
C GLN A 139 1.36 -9.91 24.14
N GLN A 140 2.63 -9.74 23.78
CA GLN A 140 3.65 -9.17 24.68
C GLN A 140 3.33 -7.71 25.04
N TRP A 141 2.89 -6.90 24.06
CA TRP A 141 2.47 -5.51 24.31
C TRP A 141 1.22 -5.42 25.20
N ILE A 142 0.22 -6.27 24.98
CA ILE A 142 -0.97 -6.31 25.84
C ILE A 142 -0.61 -6.77 27.25
N ASP A 143 0.23 -7.80 27.42
CA ASP A 143 0.68 -8.29 28.73
C ASP A 143 1.51 -7.23 29.49
N PHE A 144 2.24 -6.37 28.76
CA PHE A 144 2.95 -5.21 29.31
C PHE A 144 1.97 -4.12 29.78
N LEU A 145 1.10 -3.64 28.88
CA LEU A 145 0.17 -2.54 29.17
C LEU A 145 -0.85 -2.89 30.26
N THR A 146 -1.23 -4.16 30.37
CA THR A 146 -2.17 -4.64 31.40
C THR A 146 -1.49 -5.03 32.71
N GLY A 147 -0.18 -4.83 32.83
CA GLY A 147 0.58 -5.08 34.07
C GLY A 147 0.75 -6.55 34.45
N LYS A 148 0.32 -7.50 33.60
CA LYS A 148 0.48 -8.95 33.85
C LYS A 148 1.94 -9.36 34.01
N THR A 149 2.84 -8.66 33.32
CA THR A 149 4.29 -8.86 33.41
C THR A 149 4.86 -8.45 34.79
N ALA A 150 4.19 -7.56 35.52
CA ALA A 150 4.60 -7.08 36.84
C ALA A 150 4.11 -8.00 37.97
N ALA A 151 2.90 -8.55 37.85
CA ALA A 151 2.31 -9.44 38.85
C ALA A 151 3.12 -10.74 39.07
N SER A 152 3.73 -11.28 38.01
CA SER A 152 4.61 -12.45 38.09
C SER A 152 5.96 -12.19 38.76
N ARG A 153 6.34 -10.92 39.01
CA ARG A 153 7.61 -10.56 39.68
C ARG A 153 7.49 -10.45 41.21
N LEU A 154 6.27 -10.39 41.77
CA LEU A 154 6.04 -10.25 43.21
C LEU A 154 5.79 -11.59 43.93
N GLN A 155 5.79 -12.72 43.21
CA GLN A 155 5.58 -14.05 43.77
C GLN A 155 6.89 -14.85 43.92
N LYS A 156 8.02 -14.19 44.15
CA LYS A 156 9.30 -14.86 44.42
C LYS A 156 10.00 -14.30 45.64
#